data_AF-A0AAV3RW49-F1
#
_entry.id   AF-A0AAV3RW49-F1
#
_cell.length_a   1.000
_cell.length_b   1.000
_cell.length_c   1.000
_cell.angle_alpha   90.00
_cell.angle_beta   90.00
_cell.angle_gamma   90.00
#
_symmetry.space_group_name_H-M   'P 1'
#
loop_
_entity.id
_entity.type
_entity.pdbx_description
1 polymer ?
#
loop_
_entity_poly.entity_id
_entity_poly.type
_entity_poly.pdbx_seq_one_letter_code
_entity_poly.pdbx_strand_id
1 'polypeptide(L)'
;MSDSKFNNMWALTGTSKEIFKLKEEEFSSSSSSSRIQMIRDIIVANGPYNVNGALLLLDRRTPNLSLQDFNITHVNLWVQIHNIPLEYFNEKYIRNVIQVAGEIITYDGNSEEVRGMHFARAKTIVARNSPLVAGSFSKTNEGFPRWVSFRYERVFRVCY
;
A
#
# COMPACT_ATOMS: atom_id res chain seq x y z
N MET A 1 34.99 -13.31 2.59
CA MET A 1 34.48 -14.69 2.54
C MET A 1 33.84 -15.05 3.87
N SER A 2 32.52 -14.95 3.96
CA SER A 2 31.63 -15.95 4.59
C SER A 2 30.18 -15.54 4.29
N ASP A 3 29.78 -15.72 3.03
CA ASP A 3 28.38 -15.88 2.66
C ASP A 3 27.94 -17.27 3.12
N SER A 4 26.96 -17.35 4.02
CA SER A 4 26.00 -18.47 4.10
C SER A 4 25.24 -18.38 5.42
N LYS A 5 23.95 -17.97 5.38
CA LYS A 5 22.91 -18.45 6.31
C LYS A 5 21.48 -17.95 6.06
N PHE A 6 21.23 -17.16 5.00
CA PHE A 6 19.86 -16.69 4.68
C PHE A 6 19.22 -17.37 3.46
N ASN A 7 19.72 -18.52 3.03
CA ASN A 7 19.06 -19.32 2.00
C ASN A 7 18.29 -20.47 2.66
N ASN A 8 17.03 -20.64 2.23
CA ASN A 8 16.16 -21.83 2.36
C ASN A 8 14.92 -21.72 3.28
N MET A 9 14.08 -20.69 3.12
CA MET A 9 12.71 -20.72 3.68
C MET A 9 11.62 -20.16 2.76
N TRP A 10 11.87 -20.07 1.45
CA TRP A 10 10.92 -19.49 0.50
C TRP A 10 10.42 -20.55 -0.49
N ALA A 11 9.58 -21.47 0.00
CA ALA A 11 8.71 -22.25 -0.87
C ALA A 11 7.35 -21.57 -0.91
N LEU A 12 7.15 -20.75 -1.93
CA LEU A 12 5.86 -20.12 -2.26
C LEU A 12 4.90 -21.19 -2.81
N THR A 13 3.82 -21.48 -2.09
CA THR A 13 2.66 -22.17 -2.65
C THR A 13 1.42 -21.31 -2.50
N GLY A 14 1.09 -20.59 -3.58
CA GLY A 14 -0.26 -20.45 -4.16
C GLY A 14 -1.47 -20.00 -3.33
N THR A 15 -1.34 -19.76 -2.04
CA THR A 15 -2.46 -19.37 -1.17
C THR A 15 -1.91 -18.54 -0.03
N SER A 16 -2.47 -17.35 0.14
CA SER A 16 -2.04 -16.33 1.09
C SER A 16 -2.23 -16.76 2.55
N LYS A 17 -1.38 -17.64 3.08
CA LYS A 17 -1.30 -17.96 4.51
C LYS A 17 0.09 -18.49 4.85
N GLU A 18 1.13 -17.66 4.79
CA GLU A 18 2.36 -17.92 5.57
C GLU A 18 3.34 -16.75 5.50
N ILE A 19 3.44 -15.96 6.57
CA ILE A 19 4.58 -15.04 6.80
C ILE A 19 4.95 -15.00 8.31
N PHE A 20 5.95 -15.81 8.64
CA PHE A 20 7.06 -15.68 9.60
C PHE A 20 6.83 -15.20 11.05
N LYS A 21 7.04 -16.14 11.98
CA LYS A 21 7.43 -15.95 13.38
C LYS A 21 8.81 -15.29 13.43
N LEU A 22 8.87 -13.96 13.43
CA LEU A 22 10.09 -13.26 13.81
C LEU A 22 10.39 -13.63 15.26
N LYS A 23 11.56 -14.26 15.49
CA LYS A 23 12.04 -14.72 16.80
C LYS A 23 11.98 -13.56 17.81
N GLU A 24 10.97 -13.59 18.66
CA GLU A 24 10.73 -12.61 19.73
C GLU A 24 11.61 -12.89 20.97
N GLU A 25 12.55 -13.83 20.89
CA GLU A 25 13.32 -14.34 22.03
C GLU A 25 14.65 -13.61 22.29
N GLU A 26 15.07 -12.64 21.47
CA GLU A 26 16.33 -11.91 21.67
C GLU A 26 16.17 -10.53 22.34
N PHE A 27 14.93 -10.05 22.56
CA PHE A 27 14.70 -8.65 22.93
C PHE A 27 14.16 -8.39 24.35
N SER A 28 14.15 -9.41 25.20
CA SER A 28 13.71 -9.33 26.60
C SER A 28 14.71 -8.65 27.54
N SER A 29 15.25 -7.47 27.16
CA SER A 29 15.90 -6.57 28.12
C SER A 29 15.09 -5.28 28.27
N SER A 30 14.66 -5.04 29.51
CA SER A 30 13.48 -4.25 29.90
C SER A 30 13.56 -2.73 29.72
N SER A 31 14.63 -2.18 29.13
CA SER A 31 14.76 -0.73 28.86
C SER A 31 14.60 -0.36 27.38
N SER A 32 14.72 -1.33 26.47
CA SER A 32 14.63 -1.12 25.01
C SER A 32 13.20 -1.26 24.46
N SER A 33 12.25 -1.67 25.31
CA SER A 33 10.89 -2.09 24.95
C SER A 33 10.07 -1.00 24.23
N SER A 34 10.13 0.26 24.70
CA SER A 34 9.34 1.36 24.11
C SER A 34 9.79 1.74 22.69
N ARG A 35 11.10 1.73 22.41
CA ARG A 35 11.64 2.02 21.06
C ARG A 35 11.27 0.93 20.07
N ILE A 36 11.32 -0.33 20.49
CA ILE A 36 10.94 -1.48 19.66
C ILE A 36 9.46 -1.41 19.31
N GLN A 37 8.61 -1.08 20.28
CA GLN A 37 7.18 -0.92 20.03
C GLN A 37 6.92 0.23 19.04
N MET A 38 7.61 1.36 19.19
CA MET A 38 7.52 2.47 18.24
C MET A 38 7.96 2.07 16.83
N ILE A 39 9.06 1.33 16.70
CA ILE A 39 9.55 0.84 15.39
C ILE A 39 8.54 -0.14 14.79
N ARG A 40 7.98 -1.06 15.58
CA ARG A 40 6.91 -1.98 15.13
C ARG A 40 5.71 -1.20 14.59
N ASP A 41 5.29 -0.17 15.31
CA ASP A 41 4.15 0.66 14.93
C ASP A 41 4.39 1.43 13.63
N ILE A 42 5.59 1.98 13.45
CA ILE A 42 6.02 2.67 12.23
C ILE A 42 6.04 1.70 11.05
N ILE A 43 6.57 0.48 11.24
CA ILE A 43 6.63 -0.53 10.19
C ILE A 43 5.22 -0.96 9.77
N VAL A 44 4.34 -1.27 10.71
CA VAL A 44 2.96 -1.65 10.40
C VAL A 44 2.23 -0.51 9.68
N ALA A 45 2.38 0.74 10.13
CA ALA A 45 1.71 1.90 9.53
C ALA A 45 2.18 2.25 8.10
N ASN A 46 3.45 1.96 7.79
CA ASN A 46 4.08 2.26 6.50
C ASN A 46 3.95 1.15 5.46
N GLY A 47 3.38 -0.01 5.83
CA GLY A 47 3.00 -1.05 4.87
C GLY A 47 1.92 -0.56 3.88
N PRO A 48 1.66 -1.34 2.81
CA PRO A 48 2.26 -2.64 2.50
C PRO A 48 3.69 -2.57 1.95
N TYR A 49 4.39 -3.69 2.04
CA TYR A 49 5.76 -3.85 1.54
C TYR A 49 5.80 -4.74 0.31
N ASN A 50 6.74 -4.48 -0.59
CA ASN A 50 7.04 -5.42 -1.67
C ASN A 50 8.22 -6.29 -1.28
N VAL A 51 8.05 -7.61 -1.34
CA VAL A 51 9.12 -8.60 -1.12
C VAL A 51 9.10 -9.59 -2.27
N ASN A 52 10.12 -9.56 -3.13
CA ASN A 52 10.23 -10.43 -4.31
C ASN A 52 8.99 -10.41 -5.22
N GLY A 53 8.35 -9.24 -5.38
CA GLY A 53 7.16 -9.10 -6.20
C GLY A 53 5.84 -9.52 -5.52
N ALA A 54 5.90 -10.05 -4.30
CA ALA A 54 4.72 -10.31 -3.47
C ALA A 54 4.44 -9.12 -2.54
N LEU A 55 3.16 -8.86 -2.27
CA LEU A 55 2.72 -7.81 -1.36
C LEU A 55 2.65 -8.37 0.07
N LEU A 56 3.52 -7.87 0.94
CA LEU A 56 3.57 -8.19 2.37
C LEU A 56 2.74 -7.18 3.17
N LEU A 57 1.78 -7.70 3.92
CA LEU A 57 0.93 -6.95 4.82
C LEU A 57 1.25 -7.34 6.25
N LEU A 58 1.55 -6.34 7.07
CA LEU A 58 1.83 -6.51 8.48
C LEU A 58 0.66 -5.92 9.26
N ASP A 59 0.21 -6.64 10.28
CA ASP A 59 -0.84 -6.18 11.18
C ASP A 59 -0.39 -6.33 12.63
N ARG A 60 -0.93 -5.50 13.52
CA ARG A 60 -0.70 -5.64 14.96
C ARG A 60 -1.40 -6.89 15.42
N ARG A 61 -0.64 -7.82 15.99
CA ARG A 61 -1.19 -9.06 16.53
C ARG A 61 -2.18 -8.72 17.64
N THR A 62 -3.45 -9.00 17.41
CA THR A 62 -4.46 -8.95 18.47
C THR A 62 -4.23 -10.17 19.37
N PRO A 63 -4.03 -10.00 20.68
CA PRO A 63 -3.88 -11.15 21.57
C PRO A 63 -5.13 -12.03 21.45
N ASN A 64 -4.92 -13.34 21.32
CA ASN A 64 -5.94 -14.40 21.13
C ASN A 64 -6.46 -14.64 19.70
N LEU A 65 -5.93 -13.97 18.67
CA LEU A 65 -6.26 -14.30 17.28
C LEU A 65 -5.37 -15.46 16.78
N SER A 66 -6.00 -16.58 16.42
CA SER A 66 -5.29 -17.69 15.78
C SER A 66 -4.85 -17.29 14.37
N LEU A 67 -3.78 -17.89 13.85
CA LEU A 67 -3.34 -17.64 12.46
C LEU A 67 -4.39 -18.05 11.44
N GLN A 68 -5.30 -18.97 11.80
CA GLN A 68 -6.37 -19.42 10.92
C GLN A 68 -7.48 -18.38 10.77
N ASP A 69 -7.72 -17.60 11.83
CA ASP A 69 -8.75 -16.56 11.91
C ASP A 69 -8.28 -15.21 11.36
N PHE A 70 -6.99 -15.07 11.05
CA PHE A 70 -6.43 -13.86 10.48
C PHE A 70 -6.89 -13.67 9.03
N ASN A 71 -7.89 -12.80 8.85
CA ASN A 71 -8.45 -12.47 7.54
C ASN A 71 -8.25 -11.00 7.18
N ILE A 72 -7.26 -10.73 6.32
CA ILE A 72 -7.09 -9.39 5.75
C ILE A 72 -8.19 -9.15 4.71
N THR A 73 -9.11 -8.23 4.98
CA THR A 73 -10.20 -7.91 4.06
C THR A 73 -9.85 -6.74 3.13
N HIS A 74 -8.93 -5.87 3.54
CA HIS A 74 -8.58 -4.65 2.82
C HIS A 74 -7.08 -4.35 2.89
N VAL A 75 -6.59 -3.54 1.97
CA VAL A 75 -5.20 -3.05 1.91
C VAL A 75 -5.20 -1.55 1.66
N ASN A 76 -4.34 -0.84 2.40
CA ASN A 76 -4.14 0.59 2.18
C ASN A 76 -3.02 0.81 1.15
N LEU A 77 -3.35 1.30 -0.05
CA LEU A 77 -2.38 1.53 -1.13
C LEU A 77 -2.22 3.01 -1.41
N TRP A 78 -0.97 3.44 -1.60
CA TRP A 78 -0.69 4.70 -2.25
C TRP A 78 -0.92 4.57 -3.75
N VAL A 79 -1.70 5.47 -4.31
CA VAL A 79 -2.05 5.54 -5.71
C VAL A 79 -1.58 6.87 -6.25
N GLN A 80 -0.78 6.81 -7.31
CA GLN A 80 -0.38 7.96 -8.10
C GLN A 80 -1.35 8.12 -9.27
N ILE A 81 -1.78 9.34 -9.50
CA ILE A 81 -2.77 9.72 -10.49
C ILE A 81 -2.08 10.59 -11.53
N HIS A 82 -1.93 10.05 -12.73
CA HIS A 82 -1.17 10.64 -13.82
C HIS A 82 -2.09 11.14 -14.93
N ASN A 83 -1.58 12.06 -15.76
CA ASN A 83 -2.30 12.68 -16.88
C ASN A 83 -3.49 13.55 -16.44
N ILE A 84 -3.39 14.16 -15.26
CA ILE A 84 -4.34 15.18 -14.81
C ILE A 84 -4.03 16.47 -15.58
N PRO A 85 -5.01 17.08 -16.28
CA PRO A 85 -4.79 18.38 -16.89
C PRO A 85 -4.57 19.45 -15.82
N LEU A 86 -3.67 20.40 -16.07
CA LEU A 86 -3.23 21.38 -15.07
C LEU A 86 -4.38 22.21 -14.50
N GLU A 87 -5.40 22.49 -15.30
CA GLU A 87 -6.59 23.26 -14.90
C GLU A 87 -7.45 22.52 -13.86
N TYR A 88 -7.31 21.19 -13.79
CA TYR A 88 -8.04 20.32 -12.88
C TYR A 88 -7.14 19.72 -11.79
N PHE A 89 -5.91 20.21 -11.64
CA PHE A 89 -4.98 19.76 -10.61
C PHE A 89 -5.35 20.39 -9.26
N ASN A 90 -6.44 19.92 -8.67
CA ASN A 90 -6.92 20.29 -7.34
C ASN A 90 -7.50 19.08 -6.61
N GLU A 91 -7.40 19.10 -5.29
CA GLU A 91 -7.84 18.01 -4.42
C GLU A 91 -9.29 17.54 -4.72
N LYS A 92 -10.22 18.47 -4.95
CA LYS A 92 -11.63 18.12 -5.21
C LYS A 92 -11.79 17.25 -6.46
N TYR A 93 -11.13 17.63 -7.54
CA TYR A 93 -11.15 16.87 -8.78
C TYR A 93 -10.45 15.51 -8.61
N ILE A 94 -9.28 15.52 -7.99
CA ILE A 94 -8.48 14.31 -7.75
C ILE A 94 -9.26 13.29 -6.92
N ARG A 95 -9.90 13.73 -5.84
CA ARG A 95 -10.75 12.86 -5.01
C ARG A 95 -11.89 12.23 -5.81
N ASN A 96 -12.53 13.00 -6.68
CA ASN A 96 -13.60 12.48 -7.55
C ASN A 96 -13.08 11.41 -8.52
N VAL A 97 -11.90 11.60 -9.10
CA VAL A 97 -11.34 10.62 -10.03
C VAL A 97 -10.88 9.35 -9.30
N ILE A 98 -10.17 9.48 -8.19
CA ILE A 98 -9.54 8.34 -7.50
C ILE A 98 -10.51 7.50 -6.67
N GLN A 99 -11.71 8.00 -6.34
CA GLN A 99 -12.71 7.23 -5.57
C GLN A 99 -13.05 5.88 -6.22
N VAL A 100 -12.87 5.75 -7.55
CA VAL A 100 -13.10 4.48 -8.26
C VAL A 100 -12.03 3.43 -7.96
N ALA A 101 -10.84 3.85 -7.50
CA ALA A 101 -9.78 2.94 -7.06
C ALA A 101 -10.02 2.40 -5.65
N GLY A 102 -10.82 3.10 -4.83
CA GLY A 102 -11.11 2.72 -3.45
C GLY A 102 -11.49 3.92 -2.58
N GLU A 103 -11.81 3.64 -1.31
CA GLU A 103 -12.10 4.68 -0.31
C GLU A 103 -10.83 5.48 0.00
N ILE A 104 -10.91 6.81 0.03
CA ILE A 104 -9.75 7.69 0.19
C ILE A 104 -9.50 7.95 1.68
N ILE A 105 -8.35 7.51 2.20
CA ILE A 105 -7.94 7.77 3.59
C ILE A 105 -7.26 9.14 3.70
N THR A 106 -6.33 9.44 2.79
CA THR A 106 -5.47 10.61 2.91
C THR A 106 -5.05 11.09 1.53
N TYR A 107 -5.06 12.40 1.33
CA TYR A 107 -4.50 13.05 0.15
C TYR A 107 -3.11 13.61 0.49
N ASP A 108 -2.15 13.44 -0.42
CA ASP A 108 -0.80 13.96 -0.25
C ASP A 108 -0.77 15.42 -0.70
N GLY A 109 -0.96 16.36 0.24
CA GLY A 109 -1.01 17.81 -0.05
C GLY A 109 0.28 18.35 -0.69
N ASN A 110 1.42 17.68 -0.51
CA ASN A 110 2.68 18.05 -1.16
C ASN A 110 2.65 17.82 -2.67
N SER A 111 1.71 17.02 -3.18
CA SER A 111 1.58 16.80 -4.62
C SER A 111 1.15 18.06 -5.39
N GLU A 112 0.51 19.03 -4.72
CA GLU A 112 0.15 20.34 -5.29
C GLU A 112 1.27 21.39 -5.14
N GLU A 113 2.05 21.33 -4.06
CA GLU A 113 3.11 22.31 -3.77
C GLU A 113 4.38 22.08 -4.60
N VAL A 114 4.68 20.84 -4.99
CA VAL A 114 5.86 20.55 -5.80
C VAL A 114 5.53 20.79 -7.27
N ARG A 115 5.78 22.02 -7.76
CA ARG A 115 5.66 22.50 -9.17
C ARG A 115 6.44 21.70 -10.24
N GLY A 116 6.84 20.46 -9.96
CA GLY A 116 7.46 19.50 -10.89
C GLY A 116 6.97 18.06 -10.74
N MET A 117 6.02 17.77 -9.84
CA MET A 117 5.40 16.44 -9.78
C MET A 117 4.32 16.35 -10.85
N HIS A 118 4.50 15.43 -11.81
CA HIS A 118 3.54 15.20 -12.90
C HIS A 118 2.32 14.34 -12.48
N PHE A 119 2.11 14.13 -11.18
CA PHE A 119 1.05 13.28 -10.67
C PHE A 119 0.56 13.74 -9.29
N ALA A 120 -0.72 13.53 -9.03
CA ALA A 120 -1.27 13.63 -7.68
C ALA A 120 -1.17 12.28 -6.95
N ARG A 121 -1.19 12.30 -5.62
CA ARG A 121 -1.03 11.08 -4.82
C ARG A 121 -2.02 11.02 -3.68
N ALA A 122 -2.65 9.85 -3.50
CA ALA A 122 -3.54 9.62 -2.37
C ALA A 122 -3.41 8.18 -1.84
N LYS A 123 -3.72 7.99 -0.57
CA LYS A 123 -3.82 6.69 0.09
C LYS A 123 -5.26 6.21 0.05
N THR A 124 -5.49 5.01 -0.49
CA THR A 124 -6.82 4.42 -0.68
C THR A 124 -6.93 3.07 0.01
N ILE A 125 -8.14 2.71 0.47
CA ILE A 125 -8.49 1.37 0.93
C ILE A 125 -9.00 0.59 -0.27
N VAL A 126 -8.32 -0.51 -0.59
CA VAL A 126 -8.70 -1.44 -1.63
C VAL A 126 -9.11 -2.76 -0.99
N ALA A 127 -10.31 -3.25 -1.31
CA ALA A 127 -10.76 -4.55 -0.86
C ALA A 127 -9.92 -5.67 -1.52
N ARG A 128 -9.55 -6.70 -0.75
CA ARG A 128 -8.69 -7.80 -1.21
C ARG A 128 -9.18 -8.45 -2.52
N ASN A 129 -10.49 -8.59 -2.65
CA ASN A 129 -11.11 -9.30 -3.77
C ASN A 129 -11.47 -8.38 -4.95
N SER A 130 -11.17 -7.09 -4.84
CA SER A 130 -11.42 -6.14 -5.91
C SER A 130 -10.20 -6.02 -6.83
N PRO A 131 -10.39 -6.01 -8.16
CA PRO A 131 -9.30 -5.76 -9.08
C PRO A 131 -8.75 -4.34 -8.89
N LEU A 132 -7.45 -4.17 -9.12
CA LEU A 132 -6.85 -2.84 -9.19
C LEU A 132 -7.30 -2.15 -10.47
N VAL A 133 -7.79 -0.92 -10.32
CA VAL A 133 -8.32 -0.13 -11.44
C VAL A 133 -7.15 0.60 -12.10
N ALA A 134 -6.98 0.42 -13.41
CA ALA A 134 -5.87 1.03 -14.15
C ALA A 134 -6.00 2.55 -14.36
N GLY A 135 -7.20 3.09 -14.16
CA GLY A 135 -7.51 4.49 -14.39
C GLY A 135 -9.00 4.73 -14.55
N SER A 136 -9.37 5.96 -14.87
CA SER A 136 -10.76 6.36 -15.07
C SER A 136 -10.87 7.46 -16.13
N PHE A 137 -12.00 7.48 -16.82
CA PHE A 137 -12.38 8.63 -17.62
C PHE A 137 -12.92 9.73 -16.72
N SER A 138 -12.29 10.90 -16.79
CA SER A 138 -12.75 12.08 -16.10
C SER A 138 -13.49 13.03 -17.03
N LYS A 139 -14.63 13.55 -16.56
CA LYS A 139 -15.39 14.57 -17.28
C LYS A 139 -14.68 15.92 -17.11
N THR A 140 -14.37 16.55 -18.23
CA THR A 140 -13.86 17.92 -18.28
C THR A 140 -14.95 18.85 -18.80
N ASN A 141 -14.83 20.14 -18.53
CA ASN A 141 -15.76 21.17 -19.04
C ASN A 141 -15.68 21.32 -20.57
N GLU A 142 -14.64 20.78 -21.21
CA GLU A 142 -14.43 20.79 -22.67
C GLU A 142 -15.30 19.75 -23.42
N GLY A 143 -16.13 18.98 -22.70
CA GLY A 143 -17.09 18.03 -23.28
C GLY A 143 -16.51 16.68 -23.68
N PHE A 144 -15.18 16.55 -23.78
CA PHE A 144 -14.52 15.28 -24.06
C PHE A 144 -13.93 14.65 -22.79
N PRO A 145 -14.29 13.39 -22.46
CA PRO A 145 -13.70 12.72 -21.31
C PRO A 145 -12.21 12.45 -21.57
N ARG A 146 -11.37 12.73 -20.57
CA ARG A 146 -9.93 12.44 -20.62
C ARG A 146 -9.60 11.24 -19.75
N TRP A 147 -8.72 10.36 -20.23
CA TRP A 147 -8.25 9.21 -19.46
C TRP A 147 -7.20 9.64 -18.45
N VAL A 148 -7.45 9.35 -17.18
CA VAL A 148 -6.50 9.53 -16.07
C VAL A 148 -6.02 8.15 -15.64
N SER A 149 -4.71 7.94 -15.59
CA SER A 149 -4.14 6.63 -15.29
C SER A 149 -3.69 6.52 -13.84
N PHE A 150 -3.88 5.35 -13.24
CA PHE A 150 -3.46 5.04 -11.87
C PHE A 150 -2.21 4.17 -11.85
N ARG A 151 -1.29 4.47 -10.94
CA ARG A 151 -0.15 3.62 -10.61
C ARG A 151 -0.11 3.37 -9.12
N TYR A 152 -0.17 2.10 -8.73
CA TYR A 152 -0.14 1.70 -7.33
C TYR A 152 1.31 1.55 -6.87
N GLU A 153 1.67 2.20 -5.77
CA GLU A 153 3.02 2.05 -5.23
C GLU A 153 3.19 0.70 -4.54
N ARG A 154 4.39 0.12 -4.67
CA ARG A 154 4.79 -1.15 -4.04
C ARG A 154 3.98 -2.38 -4.52
N VAL A 155 3.11 -2.20 -5.52
CA VAL A 155 2.47 -3.29 -6.27
C VAL A 155 3.26 -3.53 -7.56
N PHE A 156 3.93 -4.67 -7.65
CA PHE A 156 4.78 -5.02 -8.80
C PHE A 156 4.12 -5.96 -9.79
N ARG A 157 3.19 -6.80 -9.31
CA ARG A 157 2.42 -7.72 -10.14
C ARG A 157 0.95 -7.38 -9.96
N VAL A 158 0.33 -6.96 -11.06
CA VAL A 158 -1.12 -6.86 -11.17
C VAL A 158 -1.58 -8.10 -11.92
N CYS A 159 -2.52 -8.86 -11.34
CA CYS A 159 -3.12 -9.99 -12.02
C CYS A 159 -4.13 -9.46 -13.05
N TYR A 160 -4.09 -10.00 -14.27
CA TYR A 160 -5.00 -9.69 -15.37
C TYR A 160 -6.12 -10.72 -15.47
#